data_AF-A0A6F8PL85-F1
#
_entry.id   AF-A0A6F8PL85-F1
#
_cell.length_a   1.000
_cell.length_b   1.000
_cell.length_c   1.000
_cell.angle_alpha   90.00
_cell.angle_beta   90.00
_cell.angle_gamma   90.00
#
_symmetry.space_group_name_H-M   'P 1'
#
loop_
_entity.id
_entity.type
_entity.pdbx_description
1 polymer ?
#
loop_
_entity_poly.entity_id
_entity_poly.type
_entity_poly.pdbx_seq_one_letter_code
_entity_poly.pdbx_strand_id
1 'polypeptide(L)'
;MKLINLFKAAFIAGAIFTLSGCGTINAISNLNDGAGDTFMQVWDKWTASEGDIADATMWEVKVDEGVALADVIDAINAVGVNNNIKNVGELPLSEELKARGIESKAIHVMSFCNPETARKMIDFSPAMGGFLPCRVNIIEEEDGLHIYTMNMDMAIKMGKKMPEDLKVATMQVRDTMWEMLQKGKKGEF
;
A
#
# COMPACT_ATOMS: atom_id res chain seq x y z
N MET A 1 -1.40 -46.78 16.04
CA MET A 1 -0.51 -45.60 15.86
C MET A 1 -1.16 -44.47 15.05
N LYS A 2 -1.71 -44.71 13.84
CA LYS A 2 -2.30 -43.63 13.01
C LYS A 2 -3.49 -42.91 13.66
N LEU A 3 -4.39 -43.64 14.34
CA LEU A 3 -5.59 -43.06 14.98
C LEU A 3 -5.26 -42.15 16.18
N ILE A 4 -4.25 -42.52 16.97
CA ILE A 4 -3.77 -41.73 18.13
C ILE A 4 -3.08 -40.45 17.65
N ASN A 5 -2.38 -40.50 16.53
CA ASN A 5 -1.77 -39.31 15.91
C ASN A 5 -2.82 -38.38 15.29
N LEU A 6 -3.90 -38.92 14.73
CA LEU A 6 -5.04 -38.12 14.23
C LEU A 6 -5.76 -37.40 15.38
N PHE A 7 -5.99 -38.09 16.50
CA PHE A 7 -6.59 -37.50 17.70
C PHE A 7 -5.70 -36.41 18.33
N LYS A 8 -4.38 -36.64 18.37
CA LYS A 8 -3.42 -35.63 18.83
C LYS A 8 -3.40 -34.41 17.91
N ALA A 9 -3.45 -34.60 16.59
CA ALA A 9 -3.52 -33.51 15.63
C ALA A 9 -4.84 -32.71 15.75
N ALA A 10 -5.97 -33.40 15.91
CA ALA A 10 -7.27 -32.76 16.12
C ALA A 10 -7.33 -32.01 17.47
N PHE A 11 -6.72 -32.55 18.53
CA PHE A 11 -6.63 -31.89 19.83
C PHE A 11 -5.71 -30.66 19.79
N ILE A 12 -4.57 -30.74 19.09
CA ILE A 12 -3.66 -29.60 18.91
C ILE A 12 -4.34 -28.52 18.06
N ALA A 13 -5.00 -28.88 16.95
CA ALA A 13 -5.78 -27.94 16.14
C ALA A 13 -6.90 -27.29 16.97
N GLY A 14 -7.67 -28.09 17.72
CA GLY A 14 -8.71 -27.58 18.62
C GLY A 14 -8.17 -26.66 19.71
N ALA A 15 -7.05 -27.02 20.36
CA ALA A 15 -6.40 -26.21 21.38
C ALA A 15 -5.85 -24.89 20.83
N ILE A 16 -5.28 -24.90 19.61
CA ILE A 16 -4.85 -23.70 18.89
C ILE A 16 -6.05 -22.80 18.60
N PHE A 17 -7.17 -23.33 18.13
CA PHE A 17 -8.39 -22.55 17.93
C PHE A 17 -8.93 -21.93 19.23
N THR A 18 -8.86 -22.65 20.37
CA THR A 18 -9.37 -22.13 21.65
C THR A 18 -8.42 -21.16 22.37
N LEU A 19 -7.10 -21.37 22.31
CA LEU A 19 -6.11 -20.54 23.01
C LEU A 19 -5.75 -19.27 22.22
N SER A 20 -5.77 -19.34 20.89
CA SER A 20 -5.61 -18.16 20.02
C SER A 20 -6.90 -17.34 19.94
N GLY A 21 -8.04 -17.96 20.25
CA GLY A 21 -9.37 -17.40 20.07
C GLY A 21 -9.58 -16.05 20.76
N CYS A 22 -9.19 -15.87 22.02
CA CYS A 22 -9.42 -14.61 22.73
C CYS A 22 -8.61 -13.43 22.14
N GLY A 23 -7.35 -13.66 21.75
CA GLY A 23 -6.52 -12.64 21.11
C GLY A 23 -7.03 -12.31 19.71
N THR A 24 -7.38 -13.32 18.92
CA THR A 24 -7.92 -13.17 17.57
C THR A 24 -9.29 -12.48 17.57
N ILE A 25 -10.19 -12.84 18.50
CA ILE A 25 -11.51 -12.19 18.64
C ILE A 25 -11.34 -10.71 19.00
N ASN A 26 -10.42 -10.38 19.91
CA ASN A 26 -10.11 -8.99 20.25
C ASN A 26 -9.46 -8.22 19.09
N ALA A 27 -8.64 -8.87 18.27
CA ALA A 27 -8.09 -8.24 17.07
C ALA A 27 -9.19 -7.96 16.04
N ILE A 28 -10.05 -8.94 15.77
CA ILE A 28 -11.18 -8.83 14.83
C ILE A 28 -12.16 -7.74 15.27
N SER A 29 -12.46 -7.62 16.57
CA SER A 29 -13.36 -6.59 17.09
C SER A 29 -12.81 -5.17 16.99
N ASN A 30 -11.49 -5.01 16.77
CA ASN A 30 -10.83 -3.71 16.57
C ASN A 30 -10.70 -3.32 15.08
N LEU A 31 -11.15 -4.16 14.16
CA LEU A 31 -11.13 -3.85 12.72
C LEU A 31 -12.22 -2.84 12.35
N ASN A 32 -12.00 -2.12 11.26
CA ASN A 32 -13.02 -1.23 10.69
C ASN A 32 -13.97 -2.01 9.76
N ASP A 33 -15.12 -1.40 9.46
CA ASP A 33 -16.04 -1.91 8.44
C ASP A 33 -15.30 -2.11 7.10
N GLY A 34 -15.61 -3.21 6.41
CA GLY A 34 -14.95 -3.58 5.15
C GLY A 34 -13.56 -4.21 5.30
N ALA A 35 -13.05 -4.42 6.51
CA ALA A 35 -11.75 -5.10 6.71
C ALA A 35 -11.72 -6.53 6.16
N GLY A 36 -12.85 -7.26 6.25
CA GLY A 36 -12.98 -8.59 5.68
C GLY A 36 -12.86 -8.58 4.15
N ASP A 37 -13.55 -7.65 3.49
CA ASP A 37 -13.48 -7.51 2.04
C ASP A 37 -12.08 -7.11 1.57
N THR A 38 -11.44 -6.16 2.26
CA THR A 38 -10.05 -5.78 1.97
C THR A 38 -9.08 -6.93 2.21
N PHE A 39 -9.27 -7.73 3.27
CA PHE A 39 -8.48 -8.94 3.49
C PHE A 39 -8.64 -9.92 2.33
N MET A 40 -9.86 -10.16 1.86
CA MET A 40 -10.11 -11.06 0.74
C MET A 40 -9.51 -10.52 -0.57
N GLN A 41 -9.57 -9.21 -0.82
CA GLN A 41 -8.92 -8.61 -2.00
C GLN A 41 -7.40 -8.84 -2.00
N VAL A 42 -6.75 -8.64 -0.85
CA VAL A 42 -5.31 -8.89 -0.70
C VAL A 42 -5.00 -10.37 -0.84
N TRP A 43 -5.83 -11.24 -0.24
CA TRP A 43 -5.70 -12.69 -0.36
C TRP A 43 -5.81 -13.15 -1.81
N ASP A 44 -6.83 -12.70 -2.52
CA ASP A 44 -7.06 -13.05 -3.92
C ASP A 44 -5.88 -12.58 -4.79
N LYS A 45 -5.43 -11.33 -4.61
CA LYS A 45 -4.25 -10.81 -5.32
C LYS A 45 -2.99 -11.63 -4.99
N TRP A 46 -2.74 -11.94 -3.72
CA TRP A 46 -1.63 -12.79 -3.29
C TRP A 46 -1.67 -14.20 -3.89
N THR A 47 -2.86 -14.81 -3.99
CA THR A 47 -2.98 -16.12 -4.65
C THR A 47 -2.77 -16.04 -6.15
N ALA A 48 -3.24 -14.97 -6.80
CA ALA A 48 -3.07 -14.74 -8.23
C ALA A 48 -1.60 -14.46 -8.59
N SER A 49 -0.86 -13.82 -7.69
CA SER A 49 0.57 -13.51 -7.82
C SER A 49 1.49 -14.64 -7.34
N GLU A 50 0.96 -15.87 -7.20
CA GLU A 50 1.71 -17.05 -6.73
C GLU A 50 2.43 -16.87 -5.38
N GLY A 51 1.88 -16.00 -4.54
CA GLY A 51 2.37 -15.73 -3.20
C GLY A 51 3.23 -14.46 -3.07
N ASP A 52 3.26 -13.59 -4.09
CA ASP A 52 3.96 -12.31 -4.00
C ASP A 52 3.18 -11.31 -3.13
N ILE A 53 3.68 -11.09 -1.91
CA ILE A 53 3.11 -10.13 -0.97
C ILE A 53 3.40 -8.68 -1.36
N ALA A 54 4.48 -8.40 -2.10
CA ALA A 54 4.76 -7.06 -2.57
C ALA A 54 3.66 -6.65 -3.55
N ASP A 55 3.33 -7.50 -4.51
CA ASP A 55 2.22 -7.25 -5.44
C ASP A 55 0.87 -7.16 -4.70
N ALA A 56 0.56 -8.13 -3.84
CA ALA A 56 -0.73 -8.22 -3.14
C ALA A 56 -1.06 -6.98 -2.27
N THR A 57 -0.03 -6.27 -1.79
CA THR A 57 -0.18 -5.13 -0.89
C THR A 57 -0.05 -3.77 -1.57
N MET A 58 0.08 -3.75 -2.90
CA MET A 58 0.16 -2.53 -3.69
C MET A 58 -1.09 -2.34 -4.54
N TRP A 59 -1.51 -1.08 -4.67
CA TRP A 59 -2.27 -0.65 -5.82
C TRP A 59 -1.34 -0.45 -7.00
N GLU A 60 -1.85 -0.83 -8.17
CA GLU A 60 -1.14 -0.76 -9.43
C GLU A 60 -2.10 -0.26 -10.50
N VAL A 61 -1.62 0.63 -11.35
CA VAL A 61 -2.26 0.99 -12.61
C VAL A 61 -1.23 1.04 -13.72
N LYS A 62 -1.59 0.50 -14.88
CA LYS A 62 -0.85 0.71 -16.12
C LYS A 62 -1.14 2.11 -16.67
N VAL A 63 -0.09 2.79 -17.12
CA VAL A 63 -0.16 4.08 -17.82
C VAL A 63 -0.69 3.88 -19.23
N ASP A 64 -1.53 4.81 -19.69
CA ASP A 64 -2.14 4.80 -21.01
C ASP A 64 -1.07 4.95 -22.11
N GLU A 65 -1.32 4.31 -23.25
CA GLU A 65 -0.39 4.34 -24.38
C GLU A 65 -0.11 5.78 -24.85
N GLY A 66 1.18 6.11 -25.01
CA GLY A 66 1.63 7.41 -25.51
C GLY A 66 1.82 8.49 -24.44
N VAL A 67 1.48 8.25 -23.18
CA VAL A 67 1.78 9.17 -22.07
C VAL A 67 3.26 9.07 -21.71
N ALA A 68 3.98 10.19 -21.71
CA ALA A 68 5.40 10.19 -21.37
C ALA A 68 5.61 10.19 -19.85
N LEU A 69 6.75 9.65 -19.39
CA LEU A 69 7.13 9.64 -17.97
C LEU A 69 7.05 11.03 -17.32
N ALA A 70 7.45 12.08 -18.05
CA ALA A 70 7.38 13.46 -17.55
C ALA A 70 5.93 13.90 -17.29
N ASP A 71 4.99 13.57 -18.17
CA ASP A 71 3.57 13.89 -18.01
C ASP A 71 2.96 13.13 -16.81
N VAL A 72 3.39 11.88 -16.58
CA VAL A 72 3.00 11.10 -15.39
C VAL A 72 3.48 11.80 -14.11
N ILE A 73 4.77 12.17 -14.05
CA ILE A 73 5.38 12.86 -12.91
C ILE A 73 4.67 14.19 -12.62
N ASP A 74 4.40 14.97 -13.66
CA ASP A 74 3.77 16.28 -13.56
C ASP A 74 2.31 16.17 -13.08
N ALA A 75 1.55 15.21 -13.60
CA ALA A 75 0.19 14.91 -13.15
C ALA A 75 0.13 14.50 -11.67
N ILE A 76 1.03 13.61 -11.25
CA ILE A 76 1.12 13.17 -9.83
C ILE A 76 1.46 14.36 -8.93
N ASN A 77 2.42 15.20 -9.32
CA ASN A 77 2.79 16.40 -8.57
C ASN A 77 1.62 17.41 -8.48
N ALA A 78 0.87 17.61 -9.56
CA ALA A 78 -0.29 18.49 -9.58
C ALA A 78 -1.36 18.03 -8.57
N VAL A 79 -1.64 16.73 -8.49
CA VAL A 79 -2.54 16.16 -7.48
C VAL A 79 -2.06 16.43 -6.06
N GLY A 80 -0.76 16.24 -5.80
CA GLY A 80 -0.16 16.52 -4.49
C GLY A 80 -0.31 17.99 -4.07
N VAL A 81 -0.06 18.92 -5.00
CA VAL A 81 -0.24 20.36 -4.77
C VAL A 81 -1.71 20.69 -4.47
N ASN A 82 -2.63 20.20 -5.30
CA ASN A 82 -4.07 20.49 -5.18
C ASN A 82 -4.68 19.98 -3.86
N ASN A 83 -4.15 18.88 -3.33
CA ASN A 83 -4.65 18.25 -2.10
C ASN A 83 -3.82 18.58 -0.84
N ASN A 84 -2.82 19.47 -0.94
CA ASN A 84 -1.90 19.81 0.15
C ASN A 84 -1.17 18.59 0.76
N ILE A 85 -0.81 17.64 -0.11
CA ILE A 85 0.07 16.50 0.18
C ILE A 85 1.35 16.73 -0.65
N LYS A 86 2.35 17.35 -0.03
CA LYS A 86 3.51 17.87 -0.76
C LYS A 86 4.46 16.77 -1.17
N ASN A 87 5.07 16.92 -2.34
CA ASN A 87 6.28 16.19 -2.69
C ASN A 87 7.40 16.60 -1.72
N VAL A 88 8.02 15.62 -1.08
CA VAL A 88 9.08 15.78 -0.08
C VAL A 88 10.38 15.09 -0.48
N GLY A 89 10.42 14.47 -1.66
CA GLY A 89 11.62 13.80 -2.15
C GLY A 89 11.39 13.01 -3.42
N GLU A 90 12.43 12.98 -4.25
CA GLU A 90 12.48 12.21 -5.49
C GLU A 90 13.68 11.28 -5.45
N LEU A 91 13.52 10.08 -6.00
CA LEU A 91 14.58 9.10 -6.15
C LEU A 91 14.54 8.54 -7.59
N PRO A 92 15.29 9.15 -8.52
CA PRO A 92 15.40 8.71 -9.91
C PRO A 92 16.35 7.50 -10.02
N LEU A 93 15.90 6.34 -9.55
CA LEU A 93 16.71 5.11 -9.46
C LEU A 93 17.35 4.70 -10.81
N SER A 94 16.63 4.82 -11.92
CA SER A 94 17.17 4.49 -13.24
C SER A 94 18.37 5.35 -13.62
N GLU A 95 18.37 6.63 -13.25
CA GLU A 95 19.48 7.54 -13.57
C GLU A 95 20.68 7.27 -12.67
N GLU A 96 20.44 6.94 -11.40
CA GLU A 96 21.49 6.49 -10.49
C GLU A 96 22.14 5.17 -10.94
N LEU A 97 21.36 4.24 -11.49
CA LEU A 97 21.87 2.99 -12.06
C LEU A 97 22.72 3.25 -13.32
N LYS A 98 22.23 4.07 -14.24
CA LYS A 98 22.97 4.46 -15.46
C LYS A 98 24.27 5.19 -15.13
N ALA A 99 24.26 6.08 -14.14
CA ALA A 99 25.47 6.78 -13.66
C ALA A 99 26.52 5.80 -13.10
N ARG A 100 26.11 4.60 -12.68
CA ARG A 100 26.98 3.50 -12.23
C ARG A 100 27.35 2.52 -13.34
N GLY A 101 26.97 2.81 -14.59
CA GLY A 101 27.21 1.94 -15.74
C GLY A 101 26.30 0.71 -15.81
N ILE A 102 25.14 0.75 -15.14
CA ILE A 102 24.14 -0.33 -15.18
C ILE A 102 23.01 0.12 -16.09
N GLU A 103 22.78 -0.63 -17.18
CA GLU A 103 21.63 -0.44 -18.06
C GLU A 103 20.33 -0.62 -17.26
N SER A 104 19.38 0.31 -17.45
CA SER A 104 18.15 0.33 -16.67
C SER A 104 17.02 1.00 -17.46
N LYS A 105 15.85 0.34 -17.45
CA LYS A 105 14.56 0.93 -17.83
C LYS A 105 14.14 1.99 -16.79
N ALA A 106 13.10 2.79 -17.06
CA ALA A 106 12.69 3.83 -16.12
C ALA A 106 12.27 3.25 -14.76
N ILE A 107 12.84 3.78 -13.69
CA ILE A 107 12.47 3.50 -12.29
C ILE A 107 12.57 4.83 -11.55
N HIS A 108 11.42 5.38 -11.18
CA HIS A 108 11.33 6.68 -10.52
C HIS A 108 10.43 6.59 -9.29
N VAL A 109 10.92 7.03 -8.13
CA VAL A 109 10.16 6.97 -6.87
C VAL A 109 9.95 8.36 -6.33
N MET A 110 8.68 8.72 -6.16
CA MET A 110 8.24 10.00 -5.64
C MET A 110 7.71 9.83 -4.21
N SER A 111 8.05 10.75 -3.32
CA SER A 111 7.66 10.72 -1.91
C SER A 111 6.74 11.89 -1.56
N PHE A 112 5.59 11.61 -0.98
CA PHE A 112 4.56 12.58 -0.64
C PHE A 112 4.20 12.56 0.84
N CYS A 113 3.98 13.74 1.44
CA CYS A 113 3.65 13.82 2.85
C CYS A 113 2.80 15.05 3.20
N ASN A 114 1.89 14.85 4.17
CA ASN A 114 1.34 15.90 5.00
C ASN A 114 1.87 15.70 6.45
N PRO A 115 2.76 16.57 6.95
CA PRO A 115 3.45 16.33 8.22
C PRO A 115 2.52 16.36 9.44
N GLU A 116 1.41 17.10 9.39
CA GLU A 116 0.43 17.12 10.47
C GLU A 116 -0.31 15.77 10.59
N THR A 117 -0.72 15.21 9.46
CA THR A 117 -1.34 13.88 9.41
C THR A 117 -0.34 12.80 9.83
N ALA A 118 0.89 12.88 9.33
CA ALA A 118 1.98 11.98 9.71
C ALA A 118 2.23 11.97 11.24
N ARG A 119 2.25 13.15 11.87
CA ARG A 119 2.39 13.26 13.34
C ARG A 119 1.27 12.53 14.07
N LYS A 120 0.01 12.76 13.68
CA LYS A 120 -1.15 12.08 14.28
C LYS A 120 -1.09 10.56 14.10
N MET A 121 -0.67 10.07 12.93
CA MET A 121 -0.48 8.64 12.67
C MET A 121 0.58 8.02 13.58
N ILE A 122 1.74 8.68 13.73
CA ILE A 122 2.83 8.20 14.60
C ILE A 122 2.42 8.24 16.08
N ASP A 123 1.67 9.26 16.50
CA ASP A 123 1.13 9.34 17.87
C ASP A 123 0.14 8.20 18.17
N PHE A 124 -0.68 7.83 17.19
CA PHE A 124 -1.60 6.70 17.31
C PHE A 124 -0.88 5.35 17.34
N SER A 125 0.14 5.19 16.49
CA SER A 125 0.99 4.01 16.44
C SER A 125 2.37 4.37 15.88
N PRO A 126 3.45 4.31 16.68
CA PRO A 126 4.80 4.61 16.19
C PRO A 126 5.23 3.75 14.99
N ALA A 127 4.69 2.53 14.88
CA ALA A 127 4.94 1.62 13.76
C ALA A 127 4.41 2.17 12.43
N MET A 128 3.43 3.08 12.43
CA MET A 128 2.99 3.76 11.20
C MET A 128 4.09 4.60 10.56
N GLY A 129 5.16 4.94 11.29
CA GLY A 129 6.36 5.55 10.72
C GLY A 129 6.97 4.74 9.58
N GLY A 130 6.80 3.42 9.54
CA GLY A 130 7.28 2.57 8.43
C GLY A 130 6.52 2.76 7.11
N PHE A 131 5.33 3.38 7.16
CA PHE A 131 4.51 3.71 5.98
C PHE A 131 4.76 5.14 5.47
N LEU A 132 5.63 5.90 6.15
CA LEU A 132 5.92 7.29 5.83
C LEU A 132 7.29 7.45 5.14
N PRO A 133 7.43 8.38 4.19
CA PRO A 133 6.36 9.10 3.49
C PRO A 133 5.54 8.15 2.59
N CYS A 134 4.37 8.61 2.12
CA CYS A 134 3.63 7.89 1.09
C CYS A 134 4.47 7.89 -0.20
N ARG A 135 4.58 6.75 -0.88
CA ARG A 135 5.42 6.59 -2.07
C ARG A 135 4.57 6.31 -3.30
N VAL A 136 4.90 6.94 -4.42
CA VAL A 136 4.43 6.57 -5.76
C VAL A 136 5.65 6.14 -6.56
N ASN A 137 5.63 4.92 -7.10
CA ASN A 137 6.73 4.37 -7.89
C ASN A 137 6.26 4.25 -9.33
N ILE A 138 7.02 4.79 -10.27
CA ILE A 138 6.77 4.69 -11.70
C ILE A 138 7.85 3.77 -12.27
N ILE A 139 7.44 2.62 -12.80
CA ILE A 139 8.33 1.54 -13.24
C ILE A 139 7.99 1.21 -14.69
N GLU A 140 9.00 1.14 -15.55
CA GLU A 140 8.83 0.67 -16.92
C GLU A 140 8.99 -0.85 -16.99
N GLU A 141 7.91 -1.51 -17.41
CA GLU A 141 7.81 -2.95 -17.57
C GLU A 141 7.94 -3.34 -19.06
N GLU A 142 7.54 -4.56 -19.43
CA GLU A 142 7.60 -5.00 -20.82
C GLU A 142 6.52 -4.34 -21.69
N ASP A 143 5.38 -4.00 -21.11
CA ASP A 143 4.18 -3.56 -21.80
C ASP A 143 3.85 -2.07 -21.57
N GLY A 144 4.65 -1.34 -20.79
CA GLY A 144 4.51 0.11 -20.60
C GLY A 144 5.02 0.59 -19.24
N LEU A 145 4.65 1.83 -18.90
CA LEU A 145 4.87 2.38 -17.57
C LEU A 145 3.75 1.90 -16.63
N HIS A 146 4.12 1.52 -15.41
CA HIS A 146 3.23 1.11 -14.35
C HIS A 146 3.44 2.01 -13.13
N ILE A 147 2.36 2.38 -12.46
CA ILE A 147 2.37 3.21 -11.26
C ILE A 147 1.94 2.38 -10.07
N TYR A 148 2.81 2.29 -9.07
CA TYR A 148 2.60 1.54 -7.84
C TYR A 148 2.55 2.43 -6.61
N THR A 149 1.59 2.20 -5.74
CA THR A 149 1.56 2.76 -4.38
C THR A 149 1.03 1.74 -3.39
N MET A 150 1.37 1.88 -2.11
CA MET A 150 0.84 0.99 -1.08
C MET A 150 -0.68 1.06 -1.04
N ASN A 151 -1.33 -0.10 -0.97
CA ASN A 151 -2.76 -0.18 -0.74
C ASN A 151 -3.11 0.34 0.67
N MET A 152 -3.47 1.61 0.76
CA MET A 152 -3.78 2.25 2.04
C MET A 152 -5.05 1.71 2.68
N ASP A 153 -5.95 1.07 1.93
CA ASP A 153 -7.15 0.44 2.50
C ASP A 153 -6.76 -0.67 3.49
N MET A 154 -5.63 -1.36 3.27
CA MET A 154 -5.12 -2.34 4.22
C MET A 154 -4.78 -1.69 5.56
N ALA A 155 -3.95 -0.65 5.54
CA ALA A 155 -3.50 0.02 6.76
C ALA A 155 -4.66 0.68 7.53
N ILE A 156 -5.67 1.19 6.81
CA ILE A 156 -6.83 1.87 7.39
C ILE A 156 -7.87 0.88 7.90
N LYS A 157 -8.21 -0.16 7.12
CA LYS A 157 -9.32 -1.05 7.45
C LYS A 157 -8.89 -2.23 8.31
N MET A 158 -7.74 -2.83 8.01
CA MET A 158 -7.21 -3.99 8.72
C MET A 158 -6.38 -3.62 9.95
N GLY A 159 -6.06 -2.33 10.13
CA GLY A 159 -5.36 -1.80 11.29
C GLY A 159 -6.26 -1.62 12.52
N LYS A 160 -5.65 -1.20 13.64
CA LYS A 160 -6.39 -0.78 14.83
C LYS A 160 -7.33 0.37 14.48
N LYS A 161 -8.58 0.31 14.93
CA LYS A 161 -9.56 1.39 14.76
C LYS A 161 -9.00 2.76 15.19
N MET A 162 -8.91 3.66 14.22
CA MET A 162 -8.45 5.04 14.40
C MET A 162 -9.55 5.89 15.06
N PRO A 163 -9.19 6.89 15.88
CA PRO A 163 -10.07 7.99 16.23
C PRO A 163 -10.60 8.71 14.97
N GLU A 164 -11.80 9.28 15.05
CA GLU A 164 -12.49 9.83 13.87
C GLU A 164 -11.69 10.94 13.17
N ASP A 165 -11.05 11.83 13.94
CA ASP A 165 -10.24 12.92 13.41
C ASP A 165 -9.00 12.42 12.66
N LEU A 166 -8.35 11.37 13.16
CA LEU A 166 -7.25 10.69 12.48
C LEU A 166 -7.77 9.96 11.23
N LYS A 167 -8.88 9.24 11.34
CA LYS A 167 -9.48 8.50 10.21
C LYS A 167 -9.78 9.44 9.05
N VAL A 168 -10.40 10.59 9.29
CA VAL A 168 -10.69 11.60 8.25
C VAL A 168 -9.40 12.08 7.58
N ALA A 169 -8.38 12.43 8.36
CA ALA A 169 -7.10 12.89 7.82
C ALA A 169 -6.39 11.80 7.01
N THR A 170 -6.38 10.55 7.49
CA THR A 170 -5.77 9.42 6.78
C THR A 170 -6.55 9.06 5.51
N MET A 171 -7.88 9.17 5.52
CA MET A 171 -8.71 8.97 4.32
C MET A 171 -8.41 10.04 3.25
N GLN A 172 -8.20 11.31 3.63
CA GLN A 172 -7.78 12.34 2.68
C GLN A 172 -6.45 11.99 2.00
N VAL A 173 -5.46 11.51 2.77
CA VAL A 173 -4.18 11.05 2.20
C VAL A 173 -4.44 9.87 1.26
N ARG A 174 -5.22 8.88 1.69
CA ARG A 174 -5.57 7.71 0.87
C ARG A 174 -6.20 8.11 -0.47
N ASP A 175 -7.17 9.01 -0.45
CA ASP A 175 -7.87 9.45 -1.64
C ASP A 175 -6.96 10.26 -2.56
N THR A 176 -6.06 11.07 -1.99
CA THR A 176 -5.03 11.78 -2.76
C THR A 176 -4.08 10.80 -3.46
N MET A 177 -3.59 9.77 -2.75
CA MET A 177 -2.71 8.75 -3.34
C MET A 177 -3.43 7.97 -4.46
N TRP A 178 -4.71 7.67 -4.28
CA TRP A 178 -5.50 7.03 -5.32
C TRP A 178 -5.71 7.95 -6.54
N GLU A 179 -6.00 9.23 -6.31
CA GLU A 179 -6.11 10.22 -7.38
C GLU A 179 -4.79 10.37 -8.16
N MET A 180 -3.64 10.35 -7.48
CA MET A 180 -2.32 10.37 -8.12
C MET A 180 -2.15 9.21 -9.12
N LEU A 181 -2.59 8.00 -8.77
CA LEU A 181 -2.58 6.87 -9.70
C LEU A 181 -3.52 7.11 -10.89
N GLN A 182 -4.76 7.54 -10.63
CA GLN A 182 -5.76 7.68 -11.69
C GLN A 182 -5.50 8.82 -12.67
N LYS A 183 -4.92 9.92 -12.20
CA LYS A 183 -4.49 11.04 -13.06
C LYS A 183 -3.13 10.78 -13.68
N GLY A 184 -2.20 10.25 -12.89
CA GLY A 184 -0.86 9.88 -13.36
C GLY A 184 -0.90 8.92 -14.53
N LYS A 185 -1.77 7.89 -14.49
CA LYS A 185 -1.87 6.92 -15.60
C LYS A 185 -2.27 7.55 -16.94
N LYS A 186 -2.87 8.74 -16.92
CA LYS A 186 -3.33 9.43 -18.12
C LYS A 186 -2.53 10.69 -18.46
N GLY A 187 -1.62 11.11 -17.58
CA GLY A 187 -0.98 12.43 -17.66
C GLY A 187 -1.97 13.61 -17.53
N GLU A 188 -3.06 13.46 -16.77
CA GLU A 188 -4.09 14.50 -16.59
C GLU A 188 -3.76 15.45 -15.42
N PHE A 189 -3.90 16.76 -15.61
CA PHE A 189 -3.67 17.81 -14.61
C PHE A 189 -4.96 18.18 -13.83
#